data_AF-A0A661E9X8-F1
#
_entry.id   AF-A0A661E9X8-F1
#
_cell.length_a   1.000
_cell.length_b   1.000
_cell.length_c   1.000
_cell.angle_alpha   90.00
_cell.angle_beta   90.00
_cell.angle_gamma   90.00
#
_symmetry.space_group_name_H-M   'P 1'
#
loop_
_entity.id
_entity.type
_entity.pdbx_description
1 polymer ?
#
loop_
_entity_poly.entity_id
_entity_poly.type
_entity_poly.pdbx_seq_one_letter_code
_entity_poly.pdbx_strand_id
1 'polypeptide(L)' 'MKGTIKRFYFKKGFGFIENADGEELFFHYSDFDGP' A
#
# COMPACT_ATOMS: atom_id res chain seq x y z
N MET A 1 5.93 9.34 -4.45
CA MET A 1 4.70 9.52 -3.64
C MET A 1 4.98 9.03 -2.23
N LYS A 2 4.46 9.70 -1.20
CA LYS A 2 4.62 9.30 0.20
C LYS A 2 3.24 9.10 0.81
N GLY A 3 3.07 8.05 1.62
CA GLY A 3 1.83 7.73 2.30
C GLY A 3 2.07 6.66 3.36
N THR A 4 1.05 6.38 4.17
CA THR A 4 1.12 5.39 5.25
C THR A 4 0.28 4.17 4.88
N ILE A 5 0.76 2.97 5.23
CA ILE A 5 -0.05 1.75 5.06
C ILE A 5 -1.26 1.85 5.99
N LYS A 6 -2.45 1.92 5.40
CA LYS A 6 -3.71 1.97 6.13
C LYS A 6 -4.19 0.58 6.51
N ARG A 7 -4.10 -0.36 5.58
CA ARG A 7 -4.46 -1.77 5.80
C ARG A 7 -3.64 -2.68 4.89
N PHE A 8 -3.28 -3.86 5.42
CA PHE A 8 -2.62 -4.90 4.65
C PHE A 8 -3.26 -6.26 4.93
N TYR A 9 -3.63 -6.96 3.86
CA TYR A 9 -4.22 -8.30 3.92
C TYR A 9 -3.12 -9.34 3.69
N PHE A 10 -2.39 -9.69 4.76
CA PHE A 10 -1.23 -10.57 4.70
C PHE A 10 -1.46 -11.86 3.89
N LYS A 11 -2.58 -12.56 4.12
CA LYS A 11 -2.90 -13.80 3.39
C LYS A 11 -3.11 -13.61 1.89
N LYS A 12 -3.49 -12.41 1.46
CA LYS A 12 -3.77 -12.08 0.05
C LYS A 12 -2.64 -11.28 -0.63
N GLY A 13 -1.65 -10.80 0.13
CA GLY A 13 -0.49 -10.10 -0.43
C GLY A 13 -0.75 -8.69 -0.97
N PHE A 14 -1.85 -8.03 -0.57
CA PHE A 14 -2.14 -6.65 -1.01
C PHE A 14 -2.59 -5.75 0.14
N GLY A 15 -2.52 -4.45 -0.10
CA GLY A 15 -2.97 -3.46 0.86
C GLY A 15 -3.39 -2.15 0.22
N PHE A 16 -3.62 -1.17 1.10
CA PHE A 16 -3.95 0.19 0.72
C PHE A 16 -3.07 1.17 1.49
N ILE A 17 -2.58 2.17 0.78
CA ILE A 17 -1.84 3.32 1.31
C ILE A 17 -2.79 4.51 1.32
N GLU A 18 -2.78 5.27 2.40
CA GLU A 18 -3.42 6.58 2.46
C GLU A 18 -2.36 7.66 2.20
N ASN A 19 -2.61 8.53 1.23
CA ASN A 19 -1.73 9.67 0.92
C ASN A 19 -2.15 10.92 1.72
N ALA A 20 -1.40 12.01 1.57
CA ALA A 20 -1.66 13.27 2.28
C ALA A 20 -3.00 13.93 1.87
N ASP A 21 -3.51 13.60 0.69
CA ASP A 21 -4.76 14.13 0.15
C ASP A 21 -5.98 13.27 0.58
N GLY A 22 -5.76 12.20 1.36
CA GLY A 22 -6.80 11.28 1.83
C GLY A 22 -7.24 10.25 0.79
N GLU A 23 -6.51 10.12 -0.32
CA GLU A 23 -6.79 9.12 -1.34
C GLU A 23 -6.27 7.74 -0.92
N GLU A 24 -7.03 6.70 -1.27
CA GLU A 24 -6.66 5.31 -1.03
C GLU A 24 -6.05 4.68 -2.28
N LEU A 25 -4.79 4.27 -2.15
CA LEU A 25 -4.01 3.70 -3.23
C LEU A 25 -3.80 2.21 -2.98
N PHE A 26 -4.25 1.39 -3.92
CA PHE A 26 -4.00 -0.05 -3.89
C PHE A 26 -2.54 -0.37 -4.20
N PHE A 27 -1.98 -1.38 -3.52
CA PHE A 27 -0.68 -1.97 -3.88
C PHE A 27 -0.70 -3.48 -3.68
N HIS A 28 0.04 -4.22 -4.52
CA HIS A 28 0.34 -5.63 -4.31
C HIS A 28 1.81 -5.80 -3.90
N TYR A 29 2.11 -6.77 -3.04
CA TYR A 29 3.47 -7.01 -2.56
C TYR A 29 4.45 -7.33 -3.70
N SER A 30 3.96 -7.91 -4.81
CA SER A 30 4.78 -8.19 -6.00
C SER A 30 5.39 -6.95 -6.62
N ASP A 31 4.82 -5.78 -6.34
CA ASP A 31 5.25 -4.50 -6.89
C ASP A 31 6.34 -3.86 -6.01
N PHE A 32 6.70 -4.51 -4.89
CA PHE A 32 7.74 -4.05 -4.00
C PHE A 32 9.13 -4.43 -4.54
N ASP A 33 9.82 -3.41 -5.05
CA ASP A 33 11.16 -3.51 -5.64
C ASP A 33 12.22 -2.99 -4.65
N GLY A 34 12.15 -3.45 -3.39
CA GLY A 34 13.01 -2.99 -2.29
C GLY A 34 14.51 -3.12 -2.57
N PRO A 35 15.38 -2.54 -1.71
CA PRO A 35 16.83 -2.68 -1.86
C PRO A 35 17.29 -4.15 -1.82
#